data_AF-A0A328RUF8-F1
#
_entry.id   AF-A0A328RUF8-F1
#
_cell.length_a   1.000
_cell.length_b   1.000
_cell.length_c   1.000
_cell.angle_alpha   90.00
_cell.angle_beta   90.00
_cell.angle_gamma   90.00
#
_symmetry.space_group_name_H-M   'P 1'
#
loop_
_entity.id
_entity.type
_entity.pdbx_description
1 polymer ?
#
loop_
_entity_poly.entity_id
_entity_poly.type
_entity_poly.pdbx_seq_one_letter_code
_entity_poly.pdbx_strand_id
1 'polypeptide(L)' 'MENKILAAIISLFLPGIGQYLLGKGNNWIILFVVVLIIDTILAALLGGAGTYIAGLIGIIFALDAYCGWINI' A
#
# COMPACT_ATOMS: atom_id res chain seq x y z
N MET A 1 11.44 0.08 -18.23
CA MET A 1 12.13 0.87 -17.18
C MET A 1 11.15 0.96 -16.03
N GLU A 2 11.50 0.42 -14.87
CA GLU A 2 10.66 0.48 -13.67
C GLU A 2 10.36 1.94 -13.33
N ASN A 3 9.09 2.35 -13.43
CA ASN A 3 8.69 3.71 -13.08
C ASN A 3 8.35 3.77 -11.60
N LYS A 4 9.37 3.93 -10.77
CA LYS A 4 9.25 3.97 -9.30
C LYS A 4 8.39 5.12 -8.80
N ILE A 5 8.34 6.24 -9.52
CA ILE A 5 7.48 7.38 -9.19
C ILE A 5 6.01 7.01 -9.41
N LEU A 6 5.69 6.45 -10.57
CA LEU A 6 4.33 5.99 -10.87
C LEU A 6 3.89 4.89 -9.88
N ALA A 7 4.79 3.94 -9.58
CA ALA A 7 4.52 2.90 -8.59
C ALA A 7 4.26 3.48 -7.19
N ALA A 8 5.01 4.50 -6.76
CA ALA A 8 4.78 5.19 -5.48
C ALA A 8 3.44 5.92 -5.44
N ILE A 9 3.07 6.63 -6.51
CA ILE A 9 1.76 7.29 -6.61
C ILE A 9 0.63 6.26 -6.54
N ILE A 10 0.75 5.15 -7.26
CA ILE A 10 -0.25 4.08 -7.23
C ILE A 10 -0.33 3.48 -5.82
N SER A 11 0.80 3.15 -5.19
CA SER A 11 0.84 2.54 -3.85
C SER A 11 0.37 3.47 -2.74
N LEU A 12 0.36 4.79 -2.96
CA LEU A 12 -0.23 5.75 -2.01
C LEU A 12 -1.73 5.55 -1.85
N PHE A 13 -2.43 5.19 -2.94
CA PHE A 13 -3.87 4.97 -2.96
C PHE A 13 -4.26 3.49 -2.91
N LEU A 14 -3.39 2.62 -3.44
CA LEU A 14 -3.59 1.18 -3.55
C LEU A 14 -2.37 0.45 -2.98
N PRO A 15 -2.26 0.34 -1.64
CA PRO A 15 -1.11 -0.23 -0.95
C PRO A 15 -0.70 -1.60 -1.52
N GLY A 16 0.55 -1.72 -1.99
CA GLY A 16 1.10 -2.96 -2.55
C GLY A 16 0.98 -3.11 -4.07
N ILE A 17 0.06 -2.38 -4.72
CA ILE A 17 -0.11 -2.50 -6.18
C ILE A 17 1.10 -1.95 -6.95
N GLY A 18 1.71 -0.85 -6.50
CA GLY A 18 2.92 -0.31 -7.14
C GLY A 18 4.08 -1.31 -7.11
N GLN A 19 4.24 -2.06 -6.01
CA GLN A 19 5.25 -3.10 -5.89
C GLN A 19 5.00 -4.28 -6.83
N TYR A 20 3.73 -4.68 -6.97
CA TYR A 20 3.34 -5.68 -7.96
C TYR A 20 3.67 -5.22 -9.38
N LEU A 21 3.36 -3.97 -9.73
CA LEU A 21 3.66 -3.37 -11.05
C LEU A 21 5.17 -3.24 -11.32
N LEU A 22 5.98 -3.14 -10.26
CA LEU A 22 7.44 -3.21 -10.34
C LEU A 22 7.97 -4.64 -10.47
N GLY A 23 7.10 -5.66 -10.51
CA GLY A 23 7.51 -7.05 -10.66
C GLY A 23 8.06 -7.69 -9.38
N LYS A 24 7.83 -7.11 -8.20
CA LYS A 24 8.31 -7.65 -6.91
C LYS A 24 7.57 -8.92 -6.44
N GLY A 25 6.65 -9.47 -7.25
CA GLY A 25 5.97 -10.74 -7.00
C GLY A 25 4.48 -10.60 -6.61
N ASN A 26 3.76 -11.72 -6.71
CA ASN A 26 2.31 -11.78 -6.48
C ASN A 26 1.92 -11.61 -5.00
N ASN A 27 2.87 -11.78 -4.07
CA ASN A 27 2.68 -11.58 -2.64
C ASN A 27 2.15 -10.18 -2.32
N TRP A 28 2.51 -9.19 -3.15
CA TRP A 28 2.06 -7.80 -3.02
C TRP A 28 0.57 -7.59 -3.33
N ILE A 29 -0.03 -8.41 -4.19
CA ILE A 29 -1.48 -8.42 -4.41
C ILE A 29 -2.19 -8.98 -3.18
N ILE A 30 -1.65 -10.03 -2.59
CA ILE A 30 -2.20 -10.62 -1.36
C ILE A 30 -2.17 -9.56 -0.24
N LEU A 31 -1.05 -8.85 -0.13
CA LEU A 31 -0.88 -7.78 0.85
C LEU A 31 -1.88 -6.63 0.63
N PHE A 32 -2.13 -6.23 -0.62
CA PHE A 32 -3.18 -5.25 -0.93
C PHE A 32 -4.55 -5.68 -0.40
N VAL A 33 -4.94 -6.94 -0.61
CA VAL A 33 -6.21 -7.48 -0.12
C VAL A 33 -6.26 -7.47 1.42
N VAL A 34 -5.16 -7.85 2.09
CA VAL A 34 -5.07 -7.81 3.55
C VAL A 34 -5.22 -6.38 4.07
N VAL A 35 -4.55 -5.40 3.45
CA VAL A 35 -4.65 -3.99 3.84
C VAL A 35 -6.07 -3.47 3.68
N LEU A 36 -6.77 -3.79 2.58
CA LEU A 36 -8.18 -3.41 2.39
C LEU A 36 -9.10 -3.93 3.49
N ILE A 37 -8.91 -5.19 3.90
CA ILE A 37 -9.69 -5.79 4.99
C ILE A 37 -9.42 -5.06 6.30
N ILE A 38 -8.15 -4.79 6.61
CA ILE A 38 -7.74 -4.05 7.82
C ILE A 38 -8.33 -2.64 7.81
N ASP A 39 -8.22 -1.90 6.70
CA ASP A 39 -8.77 -0.55 6.56
C ASP A 39 -10.29 -0.53 6.79
N THR A 40 -11.01 -1.52 6.26
CA THR A 40 -12.46 -1.64 6.47
C THR A 40 -12.80 -1.84 7.95
N ILE A 41 -12.05 -2.70 8.63
CA ILE A 41 -12.21 -2.95 10.07
C ILE A 41 -11.87 -1.68 10.87
N LEU A 42 -10.77 -1.00 10.55
CA LEU A 42 -10.35 0.23 11.22
C LEU A 42 -11.36 1.36 11.03
N ALA A 43 -11.90 1.53 9.83
CA ALA A 43 -12.94 2.52 9.55
C ALA A 43 -14.21 2.26 10.38
N ALA A 44 -14.60 0.99 10.53
CA ALA A 44 -15.76 0.61 11.34
C ALA A 44 -15.53 0.85 12.84
N LEU A 45 -14.33 0.57 13.35
CA LEU A 45 -14.01 0.67 14.78
C LEU A 45 -13.67 2.10 15.24
N LEU A 46 -13.00 2.88 14.38
CA LEU A 46 -12.40 4.16 14.75
C LEU A 46 -13.07 5.36 14.08
N GLY A 47 -14.04 5.14 13.19
CA GLY A 47 -14.70 6.19 12.41
C GLY A 47 -13.68 7.04 11.65
N GLY A 48 -13.77 8.37 11.79
CA GLY A 48 -12.87 9.30 11.11
C GLY A 48 -11.39 9.17 11.48
N ALA A 49 -11.06 8.60 12.65
CA ALA A 49 -9.68 8.32 13.03
C ALA A 49 -9.06 7.20 12.17
N GLY A 50 -9.87 6.26 11.68
CA GLY A 50 -9.43 5.20 10.77
C GLY A 50 -8.87 5.75 9.45
N THR A 51 -9.43 6.85 8.94
CA THR A 51 -8.98 7.51 7.71
C THR A 51 -7.55 8.02 7.82
N TYR A 52 -7.13 8.55 8.97
CA TYR A 52 -5.76 9.01 9.17
C TYR A 52 -4.76 7.84 9.20
N ILE A 53 -5.15 6.71 9.80
CA ILE A 53 -4.32 5.50 9.86
C ILE A 53 -4.16 4.90 8.46
N ALA A 54 -5.25 4.79 7.70
CA ALA A 54 -5.22 4.34 6.30
C ALA A 54 -4.28 5.21 5.44
N GLY A 55 -4.32 6.53 5.64
CA GLY A 55 -3.40 7.47 4.97
C GLY A 55 -1.92 7.21 5.30
N LEU A 56 -1.60 6.89 6.57
CA LEU A 56 -0.23 6.53 6.98
C LEU A 56 0.23 5.21 6.34
N ILE A 57 -0.66 4.22 6.24
CA ILE A 57 -0.37 2.96 5.55
C ILE A 57 -0.04 3.24 4.08
N GLY A 58 -0.87 4.03 3.38
CA GLY A 58 -0.59 4.45 2.00
C GLY A 58 0.78 5.10 1.84
N ILE A 59 1.17 6.00 2.74
CA ILE A 59 2.50 6.66 2.71
C ILE A 59 3.63 5.64 2.85
N ILE A 60 3.52 4.68 3.78
CA ILE A 60 4.53 3.63 3.97
C ILE A 60 4.71 2.81 2.69
N PHE A 61 3.62 2.44 2.04
CA PHE A 61 3.66 1.65 0.80
C PHE A 61 4.14 2.45 -0.41
N ALA A 62 3.85 3.75 -0.49
CA ALA A 62 4.40 4.64 -1.49
C ALA A 62 5.93 4.77 -1.34
N LEU A 63 6.41 4.95 -0.10
CA LEU A 63 7.84 4.97 0.22
C LEU A 63 8.51 3.64 -0.13
N ASP A 64 7.89 2.50 0.16
CA ASP A 64 8.45 1.21 -0.20
C ASP A 64 8.50 0.99 -1.73
N ALA A 65 7.49 1.41 -2.47
CA ALA A 65 7.51 1.29 -3.93
C ALA A 65 8.65 2.13 -4.54
N TYR A 66 8.97 3.27 -3.92
CA TYR A 66 10.08 4.12 -4.34
C TYR A 66 11.46 3.59 -3.90
N CYS A 67 11.60 3.22 -2.63
CA CYS A 67 12.89 2.91 -2.02
C CYS A 67 13.23 1.40 -2.00
N GLY A 68 12.22 0.53 -1.95
CA GLY A 68 12.38 -0.92 -1.85
C GLY A 68 12.87 -1.43 -0.50
N TRP A 69 12.20 -1.02 0.59
CA TRP A 69 12.58 -1.36 1.97
C TRP A 69 12.00 -2.67 2.49
N ILE A 70 10.83 -3.06 2.00
CA ILE A 70 10.06 -4.20 2.46
C ILE A 70 10.31 -5.37 1.48
N ASN A 71 10.74 -6.51 2.04
CA ASN A 71 10.94 -7.77 1.32
C ASN A 71 10.03 -8.83 1.93
N ILE A 72 9.20 -9.45 1.11
CA ILE A 72 8.11 -10.38 1.48
C ILE A 72 7.90 -11.40 0.37
#